data_AF-H3ZRB9-F1
#
_entry.id   AF-H3ZRB9-F1
#
_cell.length_a   1.000
_cell.length_b   1.000
_cell.length_c   1.000
_cell.angle_alpha   90.00
_cell.angle_beta   90.00
_cell.angle_gamma   90.00
#
_symmetry.space_group_name_H-M   'P 1'
#
loop_
_entity.id
_entity.type
_entity.pdbx_description
1 polymer ?
#
loop_
_entity_poly.entity_id
_entity_poly.type
_entity_poly.pdbx_seq_one_letter_code
_entity_poly.pdbx_strand_id
1 'polypeptide(L)'
;MKTSIAIPIFDYLIGRIGEKNIYFFLKDDRSMSRKGQGSLEYLFMVAAALIIIFVAVSYISSSGGQVAQKSGIASLQSQAEIAKSRLSAKDLWNDEYCFYILSEGYSKDKVGSEYGISVKDKGSNGKCDITDKVIYYLDYRNARYKDDVKALYGDDRYKLKTLKELYDLCLANDENACKVIITLDESLWIPQ
;
A
#
# COMPACT_ATOMS: atom_id res chain seq x y z
N MET A 1 -38.06 36.66 47.54
CA MET A 1 -36.71 36.79 46.96
C MET A 1 -36.52 35.65 45.97
N LYS A 2 -36.46 35.94 44.67
CA LYS A 2 -36.21 34.97 43.59
C LYS A 2 -34.78 35.19 43.10
N THR A 3 -33.88 34.27 43.42
CA THR A 3 -32.51 34.23 42.86
C THR A 3 -32.58 33.49 41.52
N SER A 4 -32.51 34.25 40.43
CA SER A 4 -32.39 33.71 39.08
C SER A 4 -30.93 33.31 38.85
N ILE A 5 -30.67 32.01 38.71
CA ILE A 5 -29.36 31.48 38.31
C ILE A 5 -29.32 31.54 36.78
N ALA A 6 -28.56 32.50 36.24
CA ALA A 6 -28.26 32.55 34.81
C ALA A 6 -27.18 31.50 34.51
N ILE A 7 -27.58 30.40 33.88
CA ILE A 7 -26.66 29.40 33.33
C ILE A 7 -26.23 29.91 31.94
N PRO A 8 -24.94 30.21 31.70
CA PRO A 8 -24.49 30.59 30.37
C PRO A 8 -24.65 29.40 29.43
N ILE A 9 -25.45 29.58 28.38
CA ILE A 9 -25.56 28.63 27.27
C ILE A 9 -24.26 28.74 26.49
N PHE A 10 -23.37 27.75 26.63
CA PHE A 10 -22.19 27.62 25.78
C PHE A 10 -22.61 26.88 24.51
N ASP A 11 -22.50 27.55 23.37
CA ASP A 11 -22.66 26.92 22.07
C ASP A 11 -21.45 25.99 21.81
N TYR A 12 -21.73 24.69 21.64
CA TYR A 12 -20.73 23.70 21.25
C TYR A 12 -21.20 22.99 19.97
N LEU A 13 -20.25 22.68 19.08
CA LEU A 13 -20.48 21.80 17.94
C LEU A 13 -20.00 20.39 18.31
N ILE A 14 -20.89 19.40 18.27
CA ILE A 14 -20.52 17.99 18.43
C ILE A 14 -20.12 17.43 17.07
N GLY A 15 -18.85 17.04 16.94
CA GLY A 15 -18.36 16.23 15.83
C GLY A 15 -18.08 14.80 16.28
N ARG A 16 -18.41 13.81 15.42
CA ARG A 16 -18.17 12.39 15.68
C ARG A 16 -17.15 11.85 14.68
N ILE A 17 -16.04 11.31 15.17
CA ILE A 17 -15.05 10.57 14.36
C ILE A 17 -14.82 9.22 15.04
N GLY A 18 -15.34 8.15 14.44
CA GLY A 18 -15.35 6.82 15.06
C GLY A 18 -16.18 6.79 16.35
N GLU A 19 -15.69 6.10 17.39
CA GLU A 19 -16.39 5.97 18.69
C GLU A 19 -16.12 7.11 19.69
N LYS A 20 -15.32 8.13 19.34
CA LYS A 20 -14.96 9.21 20.25
C LYS A 20 -15.74 10.49 19.94
N ASN A 21 -16.34 11.08 20.96
CA ASN A 21 -16.98 12.40 20.89
C ASN A 21 -15.91 13.47 21.11
N ILE A 22 -15.81 14.42 20.18
CA ILE A 22 -14.91 15.57 20.29
C ILE A 22 -15.76 16.80 20.57
N TYR A 23 -15.42 17.52 21.64
CA TYR A 23 -16.07 18.75 22.06
C TYR A 23 -15.16 19.92 21.73
N PHE A 24 -15.60 20.80 20.83
CA PHE A 24 -14.90 22.04 20.52
C PHE A 24 -15.50 23.17 21.35
N PHE A 25 -14.70 23.74 22.26
CA PHE A 25 -15.06 24.91 23.04
C PHE A 25 -14.77 26.17 22.23
N LEU A 26 -15.82 26.89 21.82
CA LEU A 26 -15.68 28.20 21.20
C LEU A 26 -15.59 29.27 22.30
N LYS A 27 -14.41 29.87 22.45
CA LYS A 27 -14.19 31.01 23.36
C LYS A 27 -14.65 32.28 22.65
N ASP A 28 -15.71 32.89 23.18
CA ASP A 28 -16.29 34.14 22.68
C ASP A 28 -15.44 35.32 23.17
N ASP A 29 -14.40 35.71 22.43
CA ASP A 29 -13.58 36.89 22.72
C ASP A 29 -14.34 38.18 22.31
N ARG A 30 -15.34 38.54 23.11
CA ARG A 30 -15.99 39.85 23.04
C ARG A 30 -15.20 40.86 23.89
N SER A 31 -14.17 41.45 23.31
CA SER A 31 -13.66 42.78 23.68
C SER A 31 -12.47 43.18 22.80
N MET A 32 -12.73 43.97 21.75
CA MET A 32 -11.68 44.83 21.19
C MET A 32 -12.22 46.26 21.04
N SER A 33 -11.97 47.05 22.08
CA SER A 33 -12.13 48.50 22.06
C SER A 33 -11.16 49.09 21.03
N ARG A 34 -11.71 49.80 20.05
CA ARG A 34 -10.99 50.58 19.04
C ARG A 34 -10.00 51.55 19.69
N LYS A 35 -8.73 51.49 19.30
CA LYS A 35 -7.83 52.63 19.11
C LYS A 35 -6.59 52.18 18.31
N GLY A 36 -6.53 52.59 17.04
CA GLY A 36 -5.31 52.70 16.24
C GLY A 36 -4.48 51.43 16.03
N GLN A 37 -5.06 50.39 15.45
CA GLN A 37 -4.35 49.16 15.12
C GLN A 37 -3.69 49.30 13.73
N GLY A 38 -2.40 49.63 13.71
CA GLY A 38 -1.63 49.80 12.47
C GLY A 38 -1.64 48.52 11.62
N SER A 39 -1.43 48.65 10.30
CA SER A 39 -1.44 47.54 9.32
C SER A 39 -0.57 46.35 9.73
N LEU A 40 0.43 46.57 10.60
CA LEU A 40 1.31 45.57 11.16
C LEU A 40 0.57 44.51 12.02
N GLU A 41 -0.42 44.91 12.82
CA GLU A 41 -1.11 43.97 13.71
C GLU A 41 -2.07 43.04 12.93
N TYR A 42 -2.64 43.54 11.83
CA TYR A 42 -3.41 42.72 10.90
C TYR A 42 -2.54 41.65 10.23
N LEU A 43 -1.29 41.98 9.89
CA LEU A 43 -0.33 41.00 9.34
C LEU A 43 0.00 39.90 10.36
N PHE A 44 0.17 40.23 11.63
CA PHE A 44 0.44 39.24 12.67
C PHE A 44 -0.77 38.32 12.94
N MET A 45 -1.99 38.85 12.91
CA MET A 45 -3.20 38.05 13.09
C MET A 45 -3.38 37.04 11.94
N VAL A 46 -3.15 37.47 10.70
CA VAL A 46 -3.21 36.60 9.52
C VAL A 46 -2.10 35.56 9.55
N ALA A 47 -0.88 35.94 9.93
CA ALA A 47 0.24 34.99 10.03
C ALA A 47 0.00 33.90 11.08
N ALA A 48 -0.54 34.25 12.25
CA ALA A 48 -0.87 33.28 13.29
C ALA A 48 -1.94 32.28 12.83
N ALA A 49 -2.98 32.75 12.13
CA ALA A 49 -4.01 31.86 11.57
C ALA A 49 -3.43 30.88 10.53
N LEU A 50 -2.52 31.34 9.66
CA LEU A 50 -1.87 30.49 8.66
C LEU A 50 -0.98 29.40 9.29
N ILE A 51 -0.26 29.72 10.37
CA ILE A 51 0.56 28.73 11.09
C ILE A 51 -0.31 27.64 11.72
N ILE A 52 -1.44 28.01 12.33
CA ILE A 52 -2.36 27.03 12.94
C ILE A 52 -2.94 26.09 11.89
N ILE A 53 -3.35 26.61 10.73
CA ILE A 53 -3.84 25.81 9.60
C ILE A 53 -2.74 24.85 9.12
N PHE A 54 -1.50 25.33 8.98
CA PHE A 54 -0.37 24.51 8.55
C PHE A 54 -0.08 23.38 9.54
N VAL A 55 -0.09 23.65 10.85
CA VAL A 55 0.10 22.62 11.88
C VAL A 55 -1.04 21.61 11.88
N ALA A 56 -2.30 22.04 11.70
CA ALA A 56 -3.44 21.13 11.59
C ALA A 56 -3.33 20.20 10.37
N VAL A 57 -2.97 20.74 9.20
CA VAL A 57 -2.75 19.96 7.97
C VAL A 57 -1.55 19.03 8.14
N SER A 58 -0.47 19.50 8.76
CA SER A 58 0.74 18.70 9.03
C SER A 58 0.48 17.58 10.05
N TYR A 59 -0.36 17.83 11.06
CA TYR A 59 -0.75 16.84 12.07
C TYR A 59 -1.67 15.75 11.50
N ILE A 60 -2.62 16.13 10.63
CA ILE A 60 -3.42 15.18 9.84
C ILE A 60 -2.52 14.36 8.91
N SER A 61 -1.51 14.98 8.31
CA SER A 61 -0.56 14.29 7.43
C SER A 61 0.43 13.38 8.19
N SER A 62 0.79 13.74 9.43
CA SER A 62 1.75 13.00 10.27
C SER A 62 1.10 11.84 11.04
N SER A 63 -0.18 11.95 11.42
CA SER A 63 -0.93 10.87 12.09
C SER A 63 -1.32 9.70 11.16
N GLY A 64 -1.12 9.84 9.84
CA GLY A 64 -1.23 8.74 8.87
C GLY A 64 -0.03 7.77 8.84
N GLY A 65 1.07 8.09 9.53
CA GLY A 65 2.36 7.40 9.37
C GLY A 65 2.58 6.09 10.16
N GLN A 66 1.71 5.73 11.12
CA GLN A 66 1.95 4.56 12.00
C GLN A 66 0.80 3.54 12.07
N VAL A 67 -0.28 3.72 11.32
CA VAL A 67 -1.39 2.73 11.20
C VAL A 67 -1.39 2.01 9.84
N ALA A 68 -0.53 2.43 8.90
CA ALA A 68 -0.52 1.92 7.53
C ALA A 68 0.05 0.50 7.35
N GLN A 69 0.92 0.00 8.25
CA GLN A 69 1.58 -1.30 8.05
C GLN A 69 0.64 -2.51 8.17
N LYS A 70 -0.35 -2.50 9.08
CA LYS A 70 -1.30 -3.63 9.21
C LYS A 70 -2.46 -3.57 8.21
N SER A 71 -2.84 -2.38 7.73
CA SER A 71 -3.87 -2.24 6.71
C SER A 71 -3.35 -2.55 5.30
N GLY A 72 -2.05 -2.34 5.04
CA GLY A 72 -1.44 -2.58 3.73
C GLY A 72 -1.43 -4.05 3.34
N ILE A 73 -1.08 -4.94 4.28
CA ILE A 73 -0.91 -6.35 3.95
C ILE A 73 -2.22 -7.10 3.69
N ALA A 74 -3.28 -6.81 4.45
CA ALA A 74 -4.59 -7.40 4.20
C ALA A 74 -5.13 -7.01 2.81
N SER A 75 -4.85 -5.77 2.37
CA SER A 75 -5.17 -5.31 1.02
C SER A 75 -4.34 -6.04 -0.05
N LEU A 76 -3.05 -6.29 0.21
CA LEU A 76 -2.19 -7.07 -0.68
C LEU A 76 -2.66 -8.52 -0.79
N GLN A 77 -3.00 -9.16 0.33
CA GLN A 77 -3.53 -10.53 0.35
C GLN A 77 -4.84 -10.62 -0.44
N SER A 78 -5.76 -9.68 -0.25
CA SER A 78 -7.01 -9.64 -1.02
C SER A 78 -6.75 -9.48 -2.52
N GLN A 79 -5.76 -8.69 -2.93
CA GLN A 79 -5.39 -8.54 -4.34
C GLN A 79 -4.71 -9.81 -4.88
N ALA A 80 -3.86 -10.47 -4.10
CA ALA A 80 -3.22 -11.73 -4.46
C ALA A 80 -4.23 -12.87 -4.66
N GLU A 81 -5.28 -12.93 -3.83
CA GLU A 81 -6.39 -13.88 -4.00
C GLU A 81 -7.12 -13.68 -5.33
N ILE A 82 -7.42 -12.42 -5.67
CA ILE A 82 -8.06 -12.08 -6.94
C ILE A 82 -7.13 -12.44 -8.11
N ALA A 83 -5.84 -12.13 -8.01
CA ALA A 83 -4.84 -12.48 -9.01
C ALA A 83 -4.76 -13.99 -9.22
N LYS A 84 -4.66 -14.79 -8.16
CA LYS A 84 -4.69 -16.26 -8.23
C LYS A 84 -5.96 -16.77 -8.91
N SER A 85 -7.12 -16.24 -8.53
CA SER A 85 -8.41 -16.63 -9.11
C SER A 85 -8.45 -16.35 -10.62
N ARG A 86 -7.97 -15.18 -11.06
CA ARG A 86 -7.90 -14.82 -12.49
C ARG A 86 -6.92 -15.68 -13.26
N LEU A 87 -5.74 -15.94 -12.70
CA LEU A 87 -4.75 -16.83 -13.32
C LEU A 87 -5.29 -18.25 -13.45
N SER A 88 -5.98 -18.75 -12.42
CA SER A 88 -6.65 -20.06 -12.46
C SER A 88 -7.75 -20.12 -13.52
N ALA A 89 -8.56 -19.06 -13.64
CA ALA A 89 -9.60 -18.98 -14.67
C ALA A 89 -9.03 -18.93 -16.10
N LYS A 90 -7.79 -18.47 -16.26
CA LYS A 90 -7.04 -18.45 -17.54
C LYS A 90 -6.24 -19.74 -17.79
N ASP A 91 -6.30 -20.73 -16.88
CA ASP A 91 -5.47 -21.94 -16.91
C ASP A 91 -3.95 -21.66 -16.87
N LEU A 92 -3.56 -20.53 -16.27
CA LEU A 92 -2.16 -20.11 -16.10
C LEU A 92 -1.63 -20.41 -14.70
N TRP A 93 -2.52 -20.75 -13.76
CA TRP A 93 -2.16 -21.13 -12.40
C TRP A 93 -2.13 -22.64 -12.24
N ASN A 94 -0.97 -23.17 -11.85
CA ASN A 94 -0.84 -24.52 -11.34
C ASN A 94 0.03 -24.45 -10.07
N ASP A 95 -0.47 -25.04 -8.99
CA ASP A 95 0.18 -25.06 -7.69
C ASP A 95 1.59 -25.68 -7.74
N GLU A 96 1.85 -26.55 -8.72
CA GLU A 96 3.13 -27.22 -8.90
C GLU A 96 4.12 -26.42 -9.75
N TYR A 97 3.67 -25.43 -10.53
CA TYR A 97 4.57 -24.66 -11.38
C TYR A 97 5.60 -23.90 -10.56
N CYS A 98 6.83 -23.91 -11.06
CA CYS A 98 7.99 -23.34 -10.39
C CYS A 98 8.28 -21.93 -10.92
N PHE A 99 8.52 -21.01 -10.00
CA PHE A 99 8.76 -19.59 -10.26
C PHE A 99 10.26 -19.23 -10.20
N TYR A 100 10.70 -18.45 -11.19
CA TYR A 100 12.08 -17.99 -11.30
C TYR A 100 12.15 -16.60 -11.90
N ILE A 101 12.72 -15.66 -11.15
CA ILE A 101 13.09 -14.35 -11.69
C ILE A 101 14.36 -14.52 -12.52
N LEU A 102 14.37 -13.98 -13.74
CA LEU A 102 15.50 -14.06 -14.65
C LEU A 102 16.52 -12.97 -14.34
N SER A 103 17.80 -13.23 -14.65
CA SER A 103 18.81 -12.19 -14.65
C SER A 103 18.51 -11.16 -15.75
N GLU A 104 18.94 -9.91 -15.59
CA GLU A 104 18.62 -8.86 -16.57
C GLU A 104 19.06 -9.20 -18.00
N GLY A 105 20.26 -9.75 -18.15
CA GLY A 105 20.78 -10.15 -19.47
C GLY A 105 19.92 -11.25 -20.10
N TYR A 106 19.64 -12.31 -19.34
CA TYR A 106 18.83 -13.42 -19.82
C TYR A 106 17.39 -13.02 -20.09
N SER A 107 16.84 -12.13 -19.25
CA SER A 107 15.52 -11.54 -19.44
C SER A 107 15.43 -10.77 -20.76
N LYS A 108 16.43 -9.92 -21.07
CA LYS A 108 16.43 -9.15 -22.32
C LYS A 108 16.43 -10.07 -23.53
N ASP A 109 17.17 -11.16 -23.46
CA ASP A 109 17.23 -12.16 -24.55
C ASP A 109 15.91 -12.93 -24.73
N LYS A 110 15.19 -13.22 -23.64
CA LYS A 110 13.97 -14.06 -23.68
C LYS A 110 12.67 -13.29 -23.87
N VAL A 111 12.55 -12.12 -23.25
CA VAL A 111 11.31 -11.32 -23.23
C VAL A 111 11.49 -9.89 -23.74
N GLY A 112 12.70 -9.48 -24.12
CA GLY A 112 12.96 -8.13 -24.63
C GLY A 112 12.87 -7.03 -23.57
N SER A 113 12.94 -7.37 -22.28
CA SER A 113 13.03 -6.44 -21.15
C SER A 113 13.96 -6.99 -20.07
N GLU A 114 14.34 -6.16 -19.10
CA GLU A 114 15.01 -6.61 -17.88
C GLU A 114 14.05 -7.23 -16.83
N TYR A 115 12.74 -7.25 -17.11
CA TYR A 115 11.68 -7.67 -16.20
C TYR A 115 11.09 -9.01 -16.65
N GLY A 116 11.90 -10.07 -16.53
CA GLY A 116 11.56 -11.41 -16.97
C GLY A 116 11.38 -12.38 -15.82
N ILE A 117 10.30 -13.16 -15.87
CA ILE A 117 10.10 -14.34 -15.02
C ILE A 117 10.00 -15.55 -15.95
N SER A 118 10.51 -16.70 -15.51
CA SER A 118 10.17 -17.99 -16.12
C SER A 118 9.32 -18.82 -15.16
N VAL A 119 8.28 -19.42 -15.73
CA VAL A 119 7.42 -20.40 -15.07
C VAL A 119 7.73 -21.76 -15.71
N LYS A 120 8.06 -22.74 -14.86
CA LYS A 120 8.54 -24.05 -15.28
C LYS A 120 7.63 -25.15 -14.76
N ASP A 121 7.57 -26.24 -15.52
CA ASP A 121 6.94 -27.46 -15.05
C ASP A 121 7.82 -28.10 -13.98
N LYS A 122 7.21 -28.63 -12.93
CA LYS A 122 7.95 -29.31 -11.88
C LYS A 122 8.38 -30.67 -12.41
N GLY A 123 9.69 -30.86 -12.54
CA GLY A 123 10.24 -32.13 -13.00
C GLY A 123 9.86 -33.33 -12.11
N SER A 124 10.13 -34.54 -12.60
CA SER A 124 9.81 -35.80 -11.91
C SER A 124 10.50 -35.98 -10.55
N ASN A 125 11.46 -35.12 -10.20
CA ASN A 125 12.18 -35.11 -8.92
C ASN A 125 11.35 -34.51 -7.77
N GLY A 126 10.17 -33.97 -8.05
CA GLY A 126 9.28 -33.39 -7.05
C GLY A 126 9.80 -32.10 -6.41
N LYS A 127 10.80 -31.44 -7.00
CA LYS A 127 11.37 -30.17 -6.54
C LYS A 127 11.62 -29.23 -7.71
N CYS A 128 11.48 -27.94 -7.47
CA CYS A 128 11.83 -26.93 -8.46
C CYS A 128 13.34 -26.95 -8.72
N ASP A 129 13.71 -27.10 -9.99
CA ASP A 129 15.08 -27.05 -10.48
C ASP A 129 15.24 -26.00 -11.60
N ILE A 130 16.40 -25.35 -11.67
CA ILE A 130 16.71 -24.41 -12.75
C ILE A 130 16.76 -25.10 -14.13
N THR A 131 17.00 -26.41 -14.17
CA THR A 131 17.04 -27.23 -15.39
C THR A 131 15.65 -27.69 -15.86
N ASP A 132 14.60 -27.42 -15.08
CA ASP A 132 13.23 -27.77 -15.44
C ASP A 132 12.79 -27.12 -16.76
N LYS A 133 11.83 -27.75 -17.44
CA LYS A 133 11.29 -27.25 -18.69
C LYS A 133 10.52 -25.95 -18.44
N VAL A 134 10.93 -24.88 -19.12
CA VAL A 134 10.16 -23.62 -19.15
C VAL A 134 8.88 -23.84 -19.95
N ILE A 135 7.74 -23.50 -19.33
CA ILE A 135 6.43 -23.51 -20.00
C ILE A 135 6.07 -22.09 -20.44
N TYR A 136 6.39 -21.09 -19.61
CA TYR A 136 6.11 -19.69 -19.92
C TYR A 136 7.29 -18.80 -19.57
N TYR A 137 7.50 -17.79 -20.41
CA TYR A 137 8.17 -16.56 -20.00
C TYR A 137 7.14 -15.47 -19.74
N LEU A 138 7.42 -14.63 -18.76
CA LEU A 138 6.56 -13.51 -18.40
C LEU A 138 7.35 -12.22 -18.53
N ASP A 139 6.76 -11.23 -19.19
CA ASP A 139 7.26 -9.85 -19.19
C ASP A 139 6.41 -9.01 -18.24
N TYR A 140 7.02 -8.57 -17.15
CA TYR A 140 6.34 -7.81 -16.10
C TYR A 140 6.74 -6.33 -16.05
N ARG A 141 7.31 -5.79 -17.15
CA ARG A 141 7.79 -4.38 -17.21
C ARG A 141 6.73 -3.33 -16.89
N ASN A 142 5.45 -3.68 -17.06
CA ASN A 142 4.30 -2.79 -16.83
C ASN A 142 3.58 -3.07 -15.51
N ALA A 143 4.03 -4.05 -14.73
CA ALA A 143 3.41 -4.38 -13.46
C ALA A 143 3.71 -3.31 -12.40
N ARG A 144 2.78 -3.14 -11.46
CA ARG A 144 2.86 -2.13 -10.40
C ARG A 144 4.06 -2.32 -9.48
N TYR A 145 4.41 -3.58 -9.19
CA TYR A 145 5.48 -3.94 -8.25
C TYR A 145 6.74 -4.44 -8.94
N LYS A 146 6.98 -4.04 -10.19
CA LYS A 146 8.12 -4.54 -10.99
C LYS A 146 9.48 -4.37 -10.30
N ASP A 147 9.73 -3.22 -9.68
CA ASP A 147 11.03 -2.93 -9.06
C ASP A 147 11.20 -3.72 -7.76
N ASP A 148 10.11 -3.86 -6.99
CA ASP A 148 10.08 -4.70 -5.80
C ASP A 148 10.37 -6.17 -6.15
N VAL A 149 9.71 -6.70 -7.18
CA VAL A 149 9.91 -8.09 -7.62
C VAL A 149 11.31 -8.28 -8.21
N LYS A 150 11.82 -7.33 -9.00
CA LYS A 150 13.17 -7.37 -9.55
C LYS A 150 14.22 -7.42 -8.45
N ALA A 151 14.02 -6.68 -7.35
CA ALA A 151 14.93 -6.69 -6.20
C ALA A 151 15.00 -8.04 -5.47
N LEU A 152 14.03 -8.93 -5.65
CA LEU A 152 14.04 -10.30 -5.10
C LEU A 152 14.90 -11.26 -5.92
N TYR A 153 15.48 -10.82 -7.04
CA TYR A 153 16.35 -11.67 -7.83
C TYR A 153 17.54 -12.18 -6.99
N GLY A 154 17.67 -13.51 -6.92
CA GLY A 154 18.71 -14.17 -6.14
C GLY A 154 18.38 -14.39 -4.65
N ASP A 155 17.23 -13.95 -4.17
CA ASP A 155 16.77 -14.24 -2.81
C ASP A 155 16.25 -15.69 -2.71
N ASP A 156 16.94 -16.51 -1.93
CA ASP A 156 16.62 -17.93 -1.71
C ASP A 156 15.23 -18.16 -1.08
N ARG A 157 14.61 -17.12 -0.49
CA ARG A 157 13.24 -17.22 0.04
C ARG A 157 12.18 -17.31 -1.06
N TYR A 158 12.42 -16.69 -2.22
CA TYR A 158 11.47 -16.63 -3.33
C TYR A 158 11.93 -17.42 -4.56
N LYS A 159 13.23 -17.65 -4.69
CA LYS A 159 13.83 -18.43 -5.78
C LYS A 159 13.44 -19.90 -5.67
N LEU A 160 13.19 -20.55 -6.82
CA LEU A 160 12.90 -21.99 -6.90
C LEU A 160 11.69 -22.40 -6.03
N LYS A 161 10.72 -21.50 -5.86
CA LYS A 161 9.47 -21.78 -5.15
C LYS A 161 8.40 -22.18 -6.14
N THR A 162 7.53 -23.07 -5.73
CA THR A 162 6.27 -23.31 -6.44
C THR A 162 5.33 -22.12 -6.31
N LEU A 163 4.40 -21.96 -7.23
CA LEU A 163 3.35 -20.94 -7.14
C LEU A 163 2.52 -21.11 -5.86
N LYS A 164 2.28 -22.36 -5.43
CA LYS A 164 1.65 -22.64 -4.15
C LYS A 164 2.47 -22.12 -2.97
N GLU A 165 3.77 -22.40 -2.92
CA GLU A 165 4.61 -21.91 -1.82
C GLU A 165 4.66 -20.37 -1.77
N LEU A 166 4.71 -19.69 -2.93
CA LEU A 166 4.65 -18.23 -2.97
C LEU A 166 3.32 -17.70 -2.44
N TYR A 167 2.22 -18.35 -2.81
CA TYR A 167 0.92 -17.98 -2.30
C TYR A 167 0.79 -18.24 -0.79
N ASP A 168 1.27 -19.39 -0.30
CA ASP A 168 1.30 -19.71 1.13
C ASP A 168 2.14 -18.68 1.92
N LEU A 169 3.27 -18.22 1.36
CA LEU A 169 4.07 -17.12 1.94
C LEU A 169 3.28 -15.81 2.01
N CYS A 170 2.54 -15.46 0.95
CA CYS A 170 1.67 -14.28 0.96
C CYS A 170 0.61 -14.37 2.08
N LEU A 171 -0.05 -15.52 2.22
CA LEU A 171 -1.01 -15.77 3.29
C LEU A 171 -0.37 -15.78 4.69
N ALA A 172 0.92 -16.13 4.77
CA ALA A 172 1.73 -16.04 5.99
C ALA A 172 2.24 -14.62 6.30
N ASN A 173 1.65 -13.59 5.70
CA ASN A 173 2.00 -12.17 5.89
C ASN A 173 3.37 -11.78 5.30
N ASP A 174 3.81 -12.43 4.22
CA ASP A 174 4.95 -11.97 3.44
C ASP A 174 4.50 -11.00 2.32
N GLU A 175 4.76 -9.71 2.51
CA GLU A 175 4.33 -8.66 1.56
C GLU A 175 4.94 -8.86 0.16
N ASN A 176 6.20 -9.28 0.09
CA ASN A 176 6.90 -9.45 -1.18
C ASN A 176 6.33 -10.63 -1.95
N ALA A 177 5.99 -11.72 -1.27
CA ALA A 177 5.30 -12.84 -1.89
C ALA A 177 3.95 -12.39 -2.48
N CYS A 178 3.17 -11.57 -1.76
CA CYS A 178 1.91 -11.04 -2.31
C CYS A 178 2.14 -10.16 -3.54
N LYS A 179 3.15 -9.28 -3.52
CA LYS A 179 3.53 -8.45 -4.67
C LYS A 179 3.93 -9.29 -5.89
N VAL A 180 4.63 -10.41 -5.67
CA VAL A 180 4.95 -11.38 -6.74
C VAL A 180 3.67 -11.93 -7.35
N ILE A 181 2.73 -12.45 -6.55
CA ILE A 181 1.48 -13.02 -7.08
C ILE A 181 0.66 -11.99 -7.88
N ILE A 182 0.56 -10.75 -7.38
CA ILE A 182 -0.13 -9.67 -8.09
C ILE A 182 0.58 -9.36 -9.43
N THR A 183 1.91 -9.32 -9.41
CA THR A 183 2.73 -9.08 -10.60
C THR A 183 2.49 -10.16 -11.66
N LEU A 184 2.30 -11.43 -11.28
CA LEU A 184 1.99 -12.51 -12.22
C LEU A 184 0.68 -12.27 -12.99
N ASP A 185 -0.39 -11.76 -12.37
CA ASP A 185 -1.65 -11.44 -13.09
C ASP A 185 -1.49 -10.25 -14.04
N GLU A 186 -0.67 -9.26 -13.68
CA GLU A 186 -0.39 -8.07 -14.48
C GLU A 186 0.63 -8.30 -15.61
N SER A 187 1.30 -9.46 -15.63
CA SER A 187 2.35 -9.79 -16.58
C SER A 187 1.80 -10.22 -17.94
N LEU A 188 2.61 -10.03 -18.99
CA LEU A 188 2.37 -10.65 -20.28
C LEU A 188 2.93 -12.08 -20.28
N TRP A 189 2.06 -13.09 -20.41
CA TRP A 189 2.45 -14.50 -20.47
C TRP A 189 2.75 -14.95 -21.90
N ILE A 190 3.95 -15.48 -22.11
CA ILE A 190 4.49 -15.90 -23.41
C ILE A 190 4.73 -17.43 -23.35
N PRO A 191 3.91 -18.25 -24.03
CA PRO A 191 4.09 -19.70 -24.04
C PRO A 191 5.37 -20.12 -24.76
N GLN A 192 5.95 -21.27 -24.38
CA GLN A 192 7.17 -21.87 -24.95
C GLN A 192 6.95 -23.25 -25.58
#